data_AF-A0A523E182-F1
#
_entry.id   AF-A0A523E182-F1
#
_cell.length_a   1.000
_cell.length_b   1.000
_cell.length_c   1.000
_cell.angle_alpha   90.00
_cell.angle_beta   90.00
_cell.angle_gamma   90.00
#
_symmetry.space_group_name_H-M   'P 1'
#
loop_
_entity.id
_entity.type
_entity.pdbx_description
1 polymer ?
#
loop_
_entity_poly.entity_id
_entity_poly.type
_entity_poly.pdbx_seq_one_letter_code
_entity_poly.pdbx_strand_id
1 'polypeptide(L)'
;MIYSGRWTAALRAGEFLLRTLEEQGRAEAFHCRFRSDGSAITEFPDEQAYVSIVRFEEPKQAYWYFGFAARILALLHRATGRRDFLDGAFGYIDVFDRCHEDRWEHWANDKIAWASAALYQATGESVHRERVGRCFNPIVQAQRDDAVWHWRHFFRATTINLEG
;
A
#
# COMPACT_ATOMS: atom_id res chain seq x y z
N MET A 1 -13.15 -5.70 -10.75
CA MET A 1 -14.26 -4.73 -10.69
C MET A 1 -14.25 -3.81 -11.90
N ILE A 2 -13.24 -2.95 -12.06
CA ILE A 2 -13.07 -2.05 -13.24
C ILE A 2 -13.04 -2.86 -14.55
N TYR A 3 -12.04 -3.74 -14.71
CA TYR A 3 -11.87 -4.53 -15.95
C TYR A 3 -12.88 -5.66 -16.12
N SER A 4 -13.63 -6.00 -15.08
CA SER A 4 -14.70 -7.02 -15.13
C SER A 4 -16.08 -6.40 -15.42
N GLY A 5 -16.14 -5.11 -15.78
CA GLY A 5 -17.39 -4.39 -16.09
C GLY A 5 -18.31 -4.10 -14.90
N ARG A 6 -17.90 -4.41 -13.66
CA ARG A 6 -18.72 -4.21 -12.45
C ARG A 6 -18.54 -2.79 -11.91
N TRP A 7 -18.97 -1.80 -12.70
CA TRP A 7 -18.70 -0.38 -12.45
C TRP A 7 -19.29 0.16 -11.15
N THR A 8 -20.56 -0.15 -10.83
CA THR A 8 -21.18 0.28 -9.58
C THR A 8 -20.40 -0.20 -8.35
N ALA A 9 -19.91 -1.44 -8.37
CA ALA A 9 -19.08 -1.98 -7.29
C ALA A 9 -17.71 -1.30 -7.23
N ALA A 10 -17.11 -1.00 -8.39
CA ALA A 10 -15.84 -0.30 -8.47
C ALA A 10 -15.92 1.12 -7.88
N LEU A 11 -16.96 1.88 -8.23
CA LEU A 11 -17.18 3.24 -7.72
C LEU A 11 -17.43 3.23 -6.21
N ARG A 12 -18.32 2.35 -5.72
CA ARG A 12 -18.59 2.22 -4.28
C ARG A 12 -17.34 1.83 -3.49
N ALA A 13 -16.48 0.99 -4.05
CA ALA A 13 -15.20 0.65 -3.43
C ALA A 13 -14.26 1.86 -3.37
N GLY A 14 -14.19 2.67 -4.43
CA GLY A 14 -13.42 3.92 -4.44
C GLY A 14 -13.93 4.92 -3.40
N GLU A 15 -15.24 5.16 -3.36
CA GLU A 15 -15.89 6.06 -2.40
C GLU A 15 -15.68 5.59 -0.95
N PHE A 16 -15.73 4.28 -0.72
CA PHE A 16 -15.38 3.70 0.57
C PHE A 16 -13.94 4.05 0.96
N LEU A 17 -12.96 3.83 0.06
CA LEU A 17 -11.56 4.14 0.32
C LEU A 17 -11.32 5.64 0.58
N LEU A 18 -11.97 6.53 -0.18
CA LEU A 18 -11.88 7.97 0.06
C LEU A 18 -12.39 8.34 1.46
N ARG A 19 -13.54 7.82 1.86
CA ARG A 19 -14.09 8.06 3.21
C ARG A 19 -13.19 7.49 4.29
N THR A 20 -12.66 6.28 4.12
CA THR A 20 -11.73 5.68 5.07
C THR A 20 -10.47 6.53 5.24
N LEU A 21 -9.94 7.07 4.15
CA LEU A 21 -8.78 7.97 4.19
C LEU A 21 -9.12 9.29 4.90
N GLU A 22 -10.30 9.84 4.69
CA GLU A 22 -10.76 11.05 5.39
C GLU A 22 -10.86 10.83 6.91
N GLU A 23 -11.44 9.70 7.32
CA GLU A 23 -11.65 9.34 8.73
C GLU A 23 -10.35 9.00 9.47
N GLN A 24 -9.41 8.30 8.82
CA GLN A 24 -8.24 7.71 9.49
C GLN A 24 -6.90 8.28 9.01
N GLY A 25 -6.87 9.02 7.90
CA GLY A 25 -5.63 9.46 7.25
C GLY A 25 -4.77 10.40 8.10
N ARG A 26 -5.30 10.94 9.20
CA ARG A 26 -4.57 11.76 10.18
C ARG A 26 -4.34 11.09 11.54
N ALA A 27 -4.80 9.87 11.74
CA ALA A 27 -4.61 9.12 12.98
C ALA A 27 -3.15 8.66 13.16
N GLU A 28 -2.84 8.03 14.28
CA GLU A 28 -1.53 7.42 14.61
C GLU A 28 -1.44 5.95 14.14
N ALA A 29 -2.58 5.36 13.80
CA ALA A 29 -2.69 4.02 13.26
C ALA A 29 -3.86 3.95 12.28
N PHE A 30 -3.85 2.92 11.43
CA PHE A 30 -4.85 2.71 10.40
C PHE A 30 -5.47 1.31 10.53
N HIS A 31 -6.77 1.24 10.77
CA HIS A 31 -7.50 -0.02 10.81
C HIS A 31 -7.82 -0.51 9.40
N CYS A 32 -7.48 -1.77 9.13
CA CYS A 32 -7.54 -2.35 7.78
C CYS A 32 -8.74 -3.29 7.58
N ARG A 33 -9.53 -3.50 8.64
CA ARG A 33 -10.71 -4.37 8.62
C ARG A 33 -11.94 -3.58 8.98
N PHE A 34 -13.03 -3.88 8.28
CA PHE A 34 -14.26 -3.12 8.35
C PHE A 34 -15.46 -4.04 8.42
N ARG A 35 -16.51 -3.58 9.09
CA ARG A 35 -17.84 -4.20 9.06
C ARG A 35 -18.56 -3.80 7.77
N SER A 36 -19.67 -4.46 7.48
CA SER A 36 -20.49 -4.18 6.28
C SER A 36 -21.10 -2.77 6.26
N ASP A 37 -21.25 -2.13 7.41
CA ASP A 37 -21.67 -0.74 7.55
C ASP A 37 -20.54 0.27 7.27
N GLY A 38 -19.31 -0.21 7.09
CA GLY A 38 -18.13 0.61 6.84
C GLY A 38 -17.38 1.06 8.09
N SER A 39 -17.83 0.70 9.30
CA SER A 39 -17.10 0.97 10.53
C SER A 39 -15.83 0.12 10.63
N ALA A 40 -14.74 0.71 11.13
CA ALA A 40 -13.51 -0.01 11.40
C ALA A 40 -13.69 -1.03 12.53
N ILE A 41 -13.06 -2.20 12.39
CA ILE A 41 -12.95 -3.20 13.44
C ILE A 41 -11.72 -2.86 14.27
N THR A 42 -11.95 -2.33 15.48
CA THR A 42 -10.91 -1.86 16.39
C THR A 42 -10.53 -2.88 17.48
N GLU A 43 -11.37 -3.88 17.69
CA GLU A 43 -11.16 -4.97 18.64
C GLU A 43 -10.90 -6.27 17.87
N PHE A 44 -9.75 -6.88 18.11
CA PHE A 44 -9.32 -8.12 17.48
C PHE A 44 -8.29 -8.83 18.37
N PRO A 45 -8.18 -10.16 18.26
CA PRO A 45 -7.12 -10.91 18.94
C PRO A 45 -5.72 -10.49 18.46
N ASP A 46 -4.72 -10.57 19.35
CA ASP A 46 -3.34 -10.16 19.06
C ASP A 46 -2.74 -10.91 17.85
N GLU A 47 -3.08 -12.19 17.67
CA GLU A 47 -2.61 -12.98 16.53
C GLU A 47 -3.11 -12.46 15.17
N GLN A 48 -4.14 -11.60 15.17
CA GLN A 48 -4.70 -10.96 13.99
C GLN A 48 -4.22 -9.52 13.80
N ALA A 49 -3.41 -8.97 14.72
CA ALA A 49 -2.99 -7.58 14.70
C ALA A 49 -2.34 -7.20 13.35
N TYR A 50 -1.46 -8.07 12.84
CA TYR A 50 -0.72 -7.84 11.60
C TYR A 50 -1.59 -7.54 10.37
N VAL A 51 -2.80 -8.10 10.31
CA VAL A 51 -3.75 -7.90 9.20
C VAL A 51 -4.92 -6.99 9.58
N SER A 52 -4.95 -6.48 10.81
CA SER A 52 -6.08 -5.70 11.33
C SER A 52 -5.74 -4.22 11.52
N ILE A 53 -4.49 -3.90 11.80
CA ILE A 53 -4.03 -2.53 12.03
C ILE A 53 -2.61 -2.31 11.49
N VAL A 54 -2.36 -1.11 10.98
CA VAL A 54 -1.01 -0.61 10.72
C VAL A 54 -0.72 0.51 11.70
N ARG A 55 0.23 0.30 12.61
CA ARG A 55 0.67 1.29 13.59
C ARG A 55 1.85 2.06 13.01
N PHE A 56 1.74 3.38 12.91
CA PHE A 56 2.69 4.15 12.10
C PHE A 56 4.09 4.22 12.72
N GLU A 57 4.22 4.10 14.03
CA GLU A 57 5.51 4.14 14.72
C GLU A 57 6.14 2.76 14.92
N GLU A 58 5.46 1.67 14.55
CA GLU A 58 5.98 0.32 14.73
C GLU A 58 6.54 -0.25 13.42
N PRO A 59 7.65 -1.01 13.48
CA PRO A 59 8.16 -1.72 12.33
C PRO A 59 7.30 -2.93 11.97
N LYS A 60 7.60 -3.54 10.83
CA LYS A 60 7.09 -4.84 10.36
C LYS A 60 5.58 -4.86 10.20
N GLN A 61 5.00 -3.77 9.69
CA GLN A 61 3.56 -3.66 9.48
C GLN A 61 3.16 -4.09 8.05
N ALA A 62 1.85 -4.30 7.87
CA ALA A 62 1.22 -4.68 6.62
C ALA A 62 1.00 -3.49 5.65
N TYR A 63 2.07 -2.87 5.17
CA TYR A 63 1.99 -1.66 4.31
C TYR A 63 1.22 -1.86 2.98
N TRP A 64 0.94 -3.10 2.56
CA TRP A 64 0.28 -3.38 1.28
C TRP A 64 -1.13 -2.78 1.19
N TYR A 65 -1.81 -2.53 2.31
CA TYR A 65 -3.15 -1.95 2.32
C TYR A 65 -3.18 -0.58 1.63
N PHE A 66 -2.19 0.27 1.90
CA PHE A 66 -2.09 1.60 1.30
C PHE A 66 -1.79 1.50 -0.19
N GLY A 67 -0.95 0.56 -0.59
CA GLY A 67 -0.65 0.29 -2.01
C GLY A 67 -1.88 -0.21 -2.78
N PHE A 68 -2.66 -1.13 -2.20
CA PHE A 68 -3.92 -1.56 -2.80
C PHE A 68 -4.90 -0.41 -2.97
N ALA A 69 -5.10 0.39 -1.91
CA ALA A 69 -6.02 1.51 -1.93
C ALA A 69 -5.61 2.55 -3.00
N ALA A 70 -4.35 3.00 -2.97
CA ALA A 70 -3.82 3.96 -3.92
C ALA A 70 -3.90 3.45 -5.36
N ARG A 71 -3.59 2.17 -5.61
CA ARG A 71 -3.69 1.57 -6.94
C ARG A 71 -5.14 1.55 -7.45
N ILE A 72 -6.09 1.14 -6.63
CA ILE A 72 -7.51 1.09 -7.01
C ILE A 72 -8.00 2.49 -7.38
N LEU A 73 -7.68 3.48 -6.55
CA LEU A 73 -8.05 4.87 -6.76
C LEU A 73 -7.39 5.47 -8.01
N ALA A 74 -6.10 5.23 -8.25
CA ALA A 74 -5.43 5.65 -9.49
C ALA A 74 -6.07 5.03 -10.75
N LEU A 75 -6.48 3.76 -10.68
CA LEU A 75 -7.20 3.11 -11.78
C LEU A 75 -8.60 3.70 -11.99
N LEU A 76 -9.32 4.03 -10.92
CA LEU A 76 -10.62 4.69 -11.02
C LEU A 76 -10.49 6.10 -11.61
N HIS A 77 -9.48 6.86 -11.20
CA HIS A 77 -9.16 8.15 -11.82
C HIS A 77 -8.95 7.99 -13.33
N ARG A 78 -8.08 7.08 -13.75
CA ARG A 78 -7.83 6.83 -15.19
C ARG A 78 -9.09 6.43 -15.95
N ALA A 79 -9.98 5.65 -15.34
CA ALA A 79 -11.20 5.17 -15.98
C ALA A 79 -12.32 6.22 -16.05
N THR A 80 -12.37 7.16 -15.11
CA THR A 80 -13.51 8.08 -14.92
C THR A 80 -13.17 9.55 -15.13
N GLY A 81 -11.89 9.91 -15.10
CA GLY A 81 -11.41 11.30 -15.07
C GLY A 81 -11.61 12.03 -13.74
N ARG A 82 -12.27 11.41 -12.75
CA ARG A 82 -12.55 12.07 -11.45
C ARG A 82 -11.26 12.33 -10.68
N ARG A 83 -11.04 13.58 -10.28
CA ARG A 83 -9.80 14.02 -9.64
C ARG A 83 -9.68 13.60 -8.17
N ASP A 84 -10.79 13.52 -7.45
CA ASP A 84 -10.83 13.06 -6.07
C ASP A 84 -10.23 11.66 -5.86
N PHE A 85 -10.40 10.76 -6.83
CA PHE A 85 -9.71 9.46 -6.81
C PHE A 85 -8.19 9.60 -6.95
N LEU A 86 -7.69 10.52 -7.77
CA LEU A 86 -6.24 10.75 -7.85
C LEU A 86 -5.71 11.36 -6.55
N ASP A 87 -6.40 12.35 -6.01
CA ASP A 87 -6.01 13.02 -4.77
C ASP A 87 -6.05 12.03 -3.59
N GLY A 88 -7.06 11.16 -3.53
CA GLY A 88 -7.12 10.07 -2.55
C GLY A 88 -5.98 9.06 -2.73
N ALA A 89 -5.59 8.74 -3.96
CA ALA A 89 -4.44 7.87 -4.20
C ALA A 89 -3.14 8.49 -3.66
N PHE A 90 -2.95 9.80 -3.82
CA PHE A 90 -1.84 10.52 -3.19
C PHE A 90 -1.92 10.48 -1.67
N GLY A 91 -3.10 10.73 -1.08
CA GLY A 91 -3.23 10.71 0.38
C GLY A 91 -2.91 9.34 0.99
N TYR A 92 -3.18 8.23 0.31
CA TYR A 92 -2.69 6.92 0.77
C TYR A 92 -1.17 6.74 0.68
N ILE A 93 -0.52 7.36 -0.32
CA ILE A 93 0.95 7.42 -0.39
C ILE A 93 1.49 8.29 0.76
N ASP A 94 0.83 9.39 1.10
CA ASP A 94 1.22 10.24 2.22
C ASP A 94 1.09 9.50 3.56
N VAL A 95 0.04 8.68 3.73
CA VAL A 95 -0.09 7.79 4.90
C VAL A 95 1.06 6.79 4.96
N PHE A 96 1.41 6.17 3.84
CA PHE A 96 2.57 5.29 3.79
C PHE A 96 3.86 6.05 4.17
N ASP A 97 4.05 7.28 3.70
CA ASP A 97 5.25 8.07 3.98
C ASP A 97 5.43 8.43 5.46
N ARG A 98 4.35 8.43 6.24
CA ARG A 98 4.35 8.64 7.69
C ARG A 98 4.64 7.38 8.49
N CYS A 99 4.60 6.20 7.88
CA CYS A 99 4.89 4.96 8.59
C CYS A 99 6.37 4.87 8.97
N HIS A 100 6.68 3.92 9.86
CA HIS A 100 8.01 3.63 10.37
C HIS A 100 9.05 3.50 9.25
N GLU A 101 10.32 3.78 9.55
CA GLU A 101 11.39 3.86 8.53
C GLU A 101 11.60 2.54 7.75
N ASP A 102 11.35 1.40 8.41
CA ASP A 102 11.44 0.07 7.80
C ASP A 102 10.43 -0.15 6.67
N ARG A 103 9.45 0.75 6.48
CA ARG A 103 8.51 0.70 5.34
C ARG A 103 9.20 0.57 3.98
N TRP A 104 10.45 1.01 3.86
CA TRP A 104 11.24 0.90 2.62
C TRP A 104 11.94 -0.45 2.45
N GLU A 105 12.23 -1.12 3.55
CA GLU A 105 12.98 -2.37 3.58
C GLU A 105 12.06 -3.59 3.77
N HIS A 106 10.88 -3.36 4.34
CA HIS A 106 9.90 -4.38 4.60
C HIS A 106 9.16 -4.78 3.32
N TRP A 107 9.12 -6.09 3.05
CA TRP A 107 8.54 -6.67 1.83
C TRP A 107 7.07 -6.33 1.58
N ALA A 108 6.33 -5.93 2.62
CA ALA A 108 4.94 -5.51 2.53
C ALA A 108 4.73 -4.23 1.69
N ASN A 109 5.80 -3.58 1.22
CA ASN A 109 5.73 -2.35 0.43
C ASN A 109 5.57 -2.58 -1.09
N ASP A 110 5.57 -3.82 -1.58
CA ASP A 110 5.51 -4.13 -3.01
C ASP A 110 4.28 -3.50 -3.71
N LYS A 111 3.14 -3.44 -3.02
CA LYS A 111 1.93 -2.77 -3.53
C LYS A 111 2.05 -1.25 -3.60
N ILE A 112 2.92 -0.64 -2.80
CA ILE A 112 3.23 0.80 -2.93
C ILE A 112 3.92 1.04 -4.25
N ALA A 113 4.87 0.19 -4.62
CA ALA A 113 5.53 0.27 -5.90
C ALA A 113 4.53 0.07 -7.06
N TRP A 114 3.60 -0.88 -6.93
CA TRP A 114 2.53 -1.09 -7.92
C TRP A 114 1.61 0.14 -8.07
N ALA A 115 1.24 0.79 -6.96
CA ALA A 115 0.49 2.03 -6.97
C ALA A 115 1.30 3.18 -7.59
N SER A 116 2.57 3.30 -7.23
CA SER A 116 3.47 4.35 -7.72
C SER A 116 3.66 4.26 -9.24
N ALA A 117 3.78 3.06 -9.79
CA ALA A 117 3.79 2.87 -11.25
C ALA A 117 2.49 3.37 -11.90
N ALA A 118 1.34 3.20 -11.24
CA ALA A 118 0.05 3.75 -11.70
C ALA A 118 0.05 5.28 -11.70
N LEU A 119 0.56 5.88 -10.63
CA LEU A 119 0.62 7.33 -10.46
C LEU A 119 1.58 7.95 -11.47
N TYR A 120 2.75 7.35 -11.68
CA TYR A 120 3.67 7.78 -12.75
C TYR A 120 3.00 7.78 -14.13
N GLN A 121 2.22 6.73 -14.46
CA GLN A 121 1.47 6.69 -15.71
C GLN A 121 0.39 7.77 -15.81
N ALA A 122 -0.20 8.19 -14.68
CA ALA A 122 -1.25 9.19 -14.64
C ALA A 122 -0.72 10.63 -14.66
N THR A 123 0.44 10.88 -14.05
CA THR A 123 0.95 12.24 -13.78
C THR A 123 2.24 12.57 -14.53
N GLY A 124 3.05 11.57 -14.85
CA GLY A 124 4.41 11.76 -15.40
C GLY A 124 5.46 12.20 -14.38
N GLU A 125 5.12 12.34 -13.09
CA GLU A 125 6.02 12.89 -12.07
C GLU A 125 7.08 11.88 -11.61
N SER A 126 8.36 12.26 -11.68
CA SER A 126 9.49 11.36 -11.44
C SER A 126 9.52 10.75 -10.03
N VAL A 127 8.99 11.46 -9.03
CA VAL A 127 8.91 10.98 -7.64
C VAL A 127 8.24 9.61 -7.52
N HIS A 128 7.24 9.34 -8.36
CA HIS A 128 6.57 8.04 -8.38
C HIS A 128 7.45 6.95 -8.99
N ARG A 129 8.19 7.26 -10.06
CA ARG A 129 9.16 6.33 -10.67
C ARG A 129 10.31 6.02 -9.69
N GLU A 130 10.81 7.02 -8.99
CA GLU A 130 11.85 6.86 -7.98
C GLU A 130 11.37 5.94 -6.84
N ARG A 131 10.13 6.14 -6.38
CA ARG A 131 9.48 5.27 -5.39
C ARG A 131 9.33 3.82 -5.86
N VAL A 132 8.99 3.59 -7.13
CA VAL A 132 9.01 2.23 -7.72
C VAL A 132 10.39 1.61 -7.56
N GLY A 133 11.45 2.30 -7.95
CA GLY A 133 12.82 1.81 -7.81
C GLY A 133 13.18 1.50 -6.36
N ARG A 134 12.83 2.40 -5.43
CA ARG A 134 13.12 2.23 -4.00
C ARG A 134 12.47 0.98 -3.40
N CYS A 135 11.24 0.67 -3.77
CA CYS A 135 10.54 -0.52 -3.26
C CYS A 135 10.88 -1.82 -4.04
N PHE A 136 10.98 -1.78 -5.37
CA PHE A 136 11.17 -3.00 -6.18
C PHE A 136 12.63 -3.42 -6.34
N ASN A 137 13.60 -2.50 -6.35
CA ASN A 137 15.00 -2.88 -6.56
C ASN A 137 15.49 -3.89 -5.50
N PRO A 138 15.20 -3.71 -4.19
CA PRO A 138 15.56 -4.71 -3.18
C PRO A 138 14.89 -6.08 -3.42
N ILE A 139 13.64 -6.10 -3.90
CA ILE A 139 12.93 -7.35 -4.21
C ILE A 139 13.62 -8.08 -5.37
N VAL A 140 14.00 -7.36 -6.43
CA VAL A 140 14.73 -7.93 -7.56
C VAL A 140 16.11 -8.44 -7.12
N GLN A 141 16.84 -7.67 -6.30
CA GLN A 141 18.14 -8.06 -5.76
C GLN A 141 18.08 -9.27 -4.81
N ALA A 142 16.93 -9.50 -4.17
CA ALA A 142 16.69 -10.68 -3.34
C ALA A 142 16.35 -11.95 -4.15
N GLN A 143 16.31 -11.88 -5.49
CA GLN A 143 16.20 -13.08 -6.31
C GLN A 143 17.45 -13.94 -6.12
N ARG A 144 17.25 -15.21 -5.80
CA ARG A 144 18.34 -16.18 -5.67
C ARG A 144 18.92 -16.55 -7.05
N ASP A 145 20.11 -17.14 -7.04
CA ASP A 145 20.79 -17.62 -8.26
C ASP A 145 20.01 -18.72 -9.01
N ASP A 146 19.08 -19.40 -8.32
CA ASP A 146 18.14 -20.36 -8.92
C ASP A 146 16.87 -19.69 -9.51
N ALA A 147 16.88 -18.36 -9.63
CA ALA A 147 15.79 -17.51 -10.10
C ALA A 147 14.54 -17.51 -9.19
N VAL A 148 14.61 -18.04 -7.97
CA VAL A 148 13.47 -18.09 -7.03
C VAL A 148 13.46 -16.88 -6.10
N TRP A 149 12.27 -16.31 -5.89
CA TRP A 149 11.96 -15.47 -4.73
C TRP A 149 11.25 -16.32 -3.68
N HIS A 150 11.77 -16.33 -2.45
CA HIS A 150 11.14 -17.08 -1.38
C HIS A 150 10.77 -16.16 -0.23
N TRP A 151 9.47 -16.01 0.02
CA TRP A 151 8.92 -15.00 0.92
C TRP A 151 9.51 -15.05 2.34
N ARG A 152 9.84 -16.25 2.86
CA ARG A 152 10.47 -16.41 4.18
C ARG A 152 11.86 -15.76 4.29
N HIS A 153 12.57 -15.53 3.19
CA HIS A 153 13.87 -14.84 3.22
C HIS A 153 13.70 -13.34 3.44
N PHE A 154 12.58 -12.75 3.00
CA PHE A 154 12.27 -11.35 3.32
C PHE A 154 12.00 -11.11 4.81
N PHE A 155 11.51 -12.12 5.54
CA PHE A 155 11.31 -12.04 6.99
C PHE A 155 12.60 -12.29 7.80
N ARG A 156 13.66 -12.82 7.18
CA ARG A 156 14.94 -13.14 7.83
C ARG A 156 16.06 -12.15 7.49
N ALA A 157 15.92 -11.36 6.44
CA ALA A 157 16.89 -10.35 6.03
C ALA A 157 16.79 -9.09 6.91
N THR A 158 17.12 -9.22 8.19
CA THR A 158 17.55 -8.09 9.05
C THR A 158 19.02 -8.23 9.46
N THR A 159 19.78 -9.04 8.71
CA THR A 159 21.24 -9.17 8.90
C THR A 159 21.87 -9.55 7.56
N ILE A 160 21.97 -8.61 6.64
CA ILE A 160 23.02 -8.68 5.62
C ILE A 160 24.08 -7.70 6.10
N ASN A 161 25.12 -8.26 6.71
CA ASN A 161 26.35 -7.55 7.03
C ASN A 161 26.90 -6.96 5.73
N LEU A 162 26.98 -5.63 5.67
CA LEU A 162 27.78 -4.93 4.69
C LEU A 162 29.24 -4.91 5.17
N GLU A 163 29.90 -6.06 5.21
CA GLU A 163 31.37 -6.12 5.36
C GLU A 163 31.93 -7.36 4.66
N GLY A 164 32.89 -7.14 3.74
CA GLY A 164 33.79 -8.16 3.19
C GLY A 164 33.74 -8.33 1.68
#